data_AF-A0A1T2CFV2-F1
#
_entry.id   AF-A0A1T2CFV2-F1
#
_cell.length_a   1.000
_cell.length_b   1.000
_cell.length_c   1.000
_cell.angle_alpha   90.00
_cell.angle_beta   90.00
_cell.angle_gamma   90.00
#
_symmetry.space_group_name_H-M   'P 1'
#
loop_
_entity.id
_entity.type
_entity.pdbx_description
1 polymer ?
#
loop_
_entity_poly.entity_id
_entity_poly.type
_entity_poly.pdbx_seq_one_letter_code
_entity_poly.pdbx_strand_id
1 'polypeptide(L)'
;MEDLGYIYRCKWEHEFDKEVIENPDTKAFVDTLNFVTPLEPREAFFGGRTEAFTLFKEASDDDVIDYYDVTSLYPWVNKTGKVPLGHPHIVTENFEDIQNYEGLVKCRVLPPKGLYIPVLPYRSNGKLKFPLCRICADMKSQEPCRCRDEDRAFTGTWMTDEVKKAVEKGYEILVIFEVWHFERGGVFTEYVNTFLKMKQEASGWPDWCRTEEQKQQYIREYYETEGISLEYDDIKKNPGLRSLAKLMLNSFWGKLGQRSNMTQVTYVTEPSVYFDMLTSDEQEIQGVQFVGEEMVEIRWRNKDDFVVTSDKTNVVIAAYTTAQARLKLYSYLEHLGERVLYCDTDSVVFTSKPLEWKPPLGDYLGNLTDEAPDSRIITFVTGGPKNYAYSKTKNNIVTTCCKVRGITLNYRNALKIDFDTIRDMVKATIDRKDVRSVTVTDPSRICRGNRKIVSAVEHKDYRIVFDKRVMTGTPQTFPYGF
;
A
#
# COMPACT_ATOMS: atom_id res chain seq x y z
N MET A 1 -19.78 -35.77 -14.40
CA MET A 1 -20.97 -35.36 -13.63
C MET A 1 -22.06 -36.40 -13.78
N GLU A 2 -22.54 -36.65 -15.00
CA GLU A 2 -23.53 -37.72 -15.26
C GLU A 2 -22.96 -39.12 -14.98
N ASP A 3 -21.70 -39.38 -15.34
CA ASP A 3 -21.01 -40.65 -15.04
C ASP A 3 -20.81 -40.93 -13.54
N LEU A 4 -21.02 -39.91 -12.69
CA LEU A 4 -20.98 -40.02 -11.23
C LEU A 4 -22.39 -40.16 -10.61
N GLY A 5 -23.43 -40.32 -11.44
CA GLY A 5 -24.82 -40.47 -11.02
C GLY A 5 -25.56 -39.17 -10.71
N TYR A 6 -24.97 -38.01 -11.01
CA TYR A 6 -25.64 -36.71 -10.85
C TYR A 6 -26.50 -36.36 -12.06
N ILE A 7 -27.66 -35.73 -11.83
CA ILE A 7 -28.49 -35.16 -12.89
C ILE A 7 -27.89 -33.81 -13.29
N TYR A 8 -27.20 -33.76 -14.43
CA TYR A 8 -26.69 -32.51 -14.98
C TYR A 8 -27.81 -31.77 -15.72
N ARG A 9 -27.99 -30.47 -15.42
CA ARG A 9 -28.91 -29.60 -16.15
C ARG A 9 -28.14 -28.40 -16.66
N CYS A 10 -28.10 -28.23 -17.99
CA CYS A 10 -27.56 -27.04 -18.63
C CYS A 10 -28.69 -26.03 -18.86
N LYS A 11 -28.45 -24.77 -18.53
CA LYS A 11 -29.42 -23.68 -18.67
C LYS A 11 -28.69 -22.41 -19.07
N TRP A 12 -29.31 -21.56 -19.89
CA TRP A 12 -28.74 -20.25 -20.22
C TRP A 12 -28.76 -19.32 -19.01
N GLU A 13 -27.72 -18.48 -18.85
CA GLU A 13 -27.56 -17.56 -17.71
C GLU A 13 -28.81 -16.72 -17.46
N HIS A 14 -29.33 -16.05 -18.50
CA HIS A 14 -30.52 -15.21 -18.39
C HIS A 14 -31.79 -15.98 -17.98
N GLU A 15 -31.91 -17.26 -18.35
CA GLU A 15 -33.04 -18.10 -17.92
C GLU A 15 -32.88 -18.56 -16.47
N PHE A 16 -31.63 -18.79 -16.02
CA PHE A 16 -31.33 -19.10 -14.63
C PHE A 16 -31.57 -17.88 -13.74
N ASP A 17 -31.09 -16.70 -14.12
CA ASP A 17 -31.32 -15.45 -13.40
C ASP A 17 -32.81 -15.17 -13.23
N LYS A 18 -33.58 -15.37 -14.31
CA LYS A 18 -35.04 -15.23 -14.26
C LYS A 18 -35.68 -16.24 -13.30
N GLU A 19 -35.22 -17.48 -13.28
CA GLU A 19 -35.72 -18.49 -12.34
C GLU A 19 -35.34 -18.18 -10.89
N VAL A 20 -34.16 -17.66 -10.62
CA VAL A 20 -33.76 -17.21 -9.27
C VAL A 20 -34.65 -16.05 -8.79
N ILE A 21 -35.10 -15.19 -9.69
CA ILE A 21 -36.03 -14.10 -9.36
C ILE A 21 -37.45 -14.63 -9.13
N GLU A 22 -37.92 -15.53 -9.99
CA GLU A 22 -39.31 -16.01 -10.02
C GLU A 22 -39.60 -17.16 -9.04
N ASN A 23 -38.60 -17.97 -8.68
CA ASN A 23 -38.75 -19.15 -7.83
C ASN A 23 -38.09 -18.94 -6.44
N PRO A 24 -38.89 -18.80 -5.36
CA PRO A 24 -38.38 -18.64 -3.99
C PRO A 24 -37.51 -19.80 -3.50
N ASP A 25 -37.78 -21.04 -3.93
CA ASP A 25 -37.04 -22.22 -3.49
C ASP A 25 -35.65 -22.26 -4.14
N THR A 26 -35.58 -21.94 -5.44
CA THR A 26 -34.30 -21.79 -6.15
C THR A 26 -33.49 -20.65 -5.55
N LYS A 27 -34.14 -19.53 -5.22
CA LYS A 27 -33.49 -18.41 -4.54
C LYS A 27 -32.94 -18.81 -3.17
N ALA A 28 -33.74 -19.48 -2.34
CA ALA A 28 -33.31 -19.95 -1.02
C ALA A 28 -32.15 -20.95 -1.14
N PHE A 29 -32.18 -21.86 -2.11
CA PHE A 29 -31.08 -22.78 -2.39
C PHE A 29 -29.82 -22.02 -2.83
N VAL A 30 -29.92 -21.08 -3.79
CA VAL A 30 -28.80 -20.26 -4.23
C VAL A 30 -28.22 -19.42 -3.07
N ASP A 31 -29.08 -18.87 -2.22
CA ASP A 31 -28.66 -18.12 -1.02
C ASP A 31 -27.95 -19.04 0.00
N THR A 32 -28.18 -20.35 -0.02
CA THR A 32 -27.42 -21.32 0.78
C THR A 32 -26.08 -21.73 0.15
N LEU A 33 -25.92 -21.55 -1.16
CA LEU A 33 -24.69 -21.90 -1.87
C LEU A 33 -23.62 -20.86 -1.59
N ASN A 34 -22.68 -21.21 -0.71
CA ASN A 34 -21.53 -20.39 -0.42
C ASN A 34 -20.45 -20.64 -1.49
N PHE A 35 -20.69 -20.17 -2.72
CA PHE A 35 -19.71 -20.27 -3.79
C PHE A 35 -18.52 -19.36 -3.47
N VAL A 36 -17.46 -19.96 -2.97
CA VAL A 36 -16.18 -19.27 -2.85
C VAL A 36 -15.48 -19.40 -4.19
N THR A 37 -15.26 -18.27 -4.85
CA THR A 37 -14.45 -18.22 -6.06
C THR A 37 -13.06 -18.80 -5.77
N PRO A 38 -12.35 -19.35 -6.77
CA PRO A 38 -10.97 -19.75 -6.60
C PRO A 38 -10.07 -18.60 -6.10
N LEU A 39 -8.89 -18.96 -5.63
CA LEU A 39 -7.85 -18.01 -5.24
C LEU A 39 -7.46 -17.15 -6.45
N GLU A 40 -7.65 -15.83 -6.32
CA GLU A 40 -7.16 -14.85 -7.29
C GLU A 40 -5.90 -14.16 -6.74
N PRO A 41 -4.71 -14.42 -7.31
CA PRO A 41 -3.44 -13.88 -6.82
C PRO A 41 -3.40 -12.36 -6.66
N ARG A 42 -4.15 -11.63 -7.50
CA ARG A 42 -4.23 -10.17 -7.41
C ARG A 42 -4.92 -9.67 -6.15
N GLU A 43 -5.79 -10.46 -5.53
CA GLU A 43 -6.40 -10.10 -4.26
C GLU A 43 -5.37 -10.04 -3.14
N ALA A 44 -4.34 -10.90 -3.17
CA ALA A 44 -3.22 -10.88 -2.22
C ALA A 44 -2.25 -9.70 -2.40
N PHE A 45 -2.32 -9.02 -3.55
CA PHE A 45 -1.45 -7.89 -3.85
C PHE A 45 -1.98 -6.59 -3.25
N PHE A 46 -1.54 -6.27 -2.03
CA PHE A 46 -1.83 -5.01 -1.34
C PHE A 46 -0.66 -4.03 -1.42
N GLY A 47 -0.95 -2.74 -1.28
CA GLY A 47 0.08 -1.69 -1.21
C GLY A 47 0.78 -1.63 0.16
N GLY A 48 1.56 -0.57 0.37
CA GLY A 48 2.14 -0.24 1.67
C GLY A 48 1.07 0.14 2.71
N ARG A 49 1.41 -0.06 3.99
CA ARG A 49 0.56 0.34 5.13
C ARG A 49 0.73 1.84 5.39
N THR A 50 -0.38 2.57 5.40
CA THR A 50 -0.40 4.00 5.77
C THR A 50 -1.55 4.25 6.72
N GLU A 51 -1.23 4.59 7.97
CA GLU A 51 -2.18 4.82 9.05
C GLU A 51 -1.70 5.93 9.98
N ALA A 52 -2.66 6.68 10.52
CA ALA A 52 -2.44 7.70 11.53
C ALA A 52 -3.05 7.17 12.84
N PHE A 53 -2.21 6.95 13.85
CA PHE A 53 -2.58 6.35 15.13
C PHE A 53 -2.92 7.42 16.16
N THR A 54 -2.18 8.53 16.14
CA THR A 54 -2.39 9.69 17.00
C THR A 54 -2.42 10.96 16.15
N LEU A 55 -3.55 11.68 16.19
CA LEU A 55 -3.83 12.86 15.37
C LEU A 55 -3.03 14.09 15.80
N PHE A 56 -2.76 14.24 17.09
CA PHE A 56 -2.02 15.37 17.64
C PHE A 56 -1.15 14.90 18.81
N LYS A 57 0.14 15.25 18.77
CA LYS A 57 1.09 15.02 19.87
C LYS A 57 2.04 16.19 19.97
N GLU A 58 2.22 16.68 21.19
CA GLU A 58 3.25 17.63 21.57
C GLU A 58 4.25 16.92 22.48
N ALA A 59 5.53 17.11 22.20
CA ALA A 59 6.63 16.60 23.01
C ALA A 59 6.62 17.35 24.35
N SER A 60 6.51 16.60 25.43
CA SER A 60 6.80 17.01 26.80
C SER A 60 8.30 17.15 27.02
N ASP A 61 8.69 17.62 28.21
CA ASP A 61 10.11 17.71 28.58
C ASP A 61 10.78 16.32 28.58
N ASP A 62 10.03 15.28 28.96
CA ASP A 62 10.51 13.91 29.17
C ASP A 62 10.35 12.97 27.95
N ASP A 63 9.66 13.40 26.88
CA ASP A 63 9.52 12.61 25.66
C ASP A 63 9.96 13.37 24.40
N VAL A 64 10.44 12.61 23.42
CA VAL A 64 10.78 13.12 22.09
C VAL A 64 9.94 12.44 21.05
N ILE A 65 9.74 13.12 19.92
CA ILE A 65 9.11 12.55 18.74
C ILE A 65 10.22 12.22 17.75
N ASP A 66 10.36 10.94 17.42
CA ASP A 66 11.31 10.41 16.45
C ASP A 66 10.61 10.15 15.12
N TYR A 67 11.30 10.39 14.00
CA TYR A 67 10.80 10.11 12.65
C TYR A 67 11.83 9.28 11.87
N TYR A 68 11.58 7.97 11.78
CA TYR A 68 12.49 7.04 11.13
C TYR A 68 11.92 6.52 9.79
N ASP A 69 12.80 6.34 8.81
CA ASP A 69 12.49 5.84 7.47
C ASP A 69 13.40 4.65 7.13
N VAL A 70 12.85 3.59 6.55
CA VAL A 70 13.64 2.43 6.12
C VAL A 70 14.33 2.73 4.81
N THR A 71 15.66 2.67 4.81
CA THR A 71 16.46 2.93 3.62
C THR A 71 16.20 1.88 2.55
N SER A 72 15.40 2.28 1.54
CA SER A 72 15.05 1.46 0.37
C SER A 72 14.39 0.13 0.74
N LEU A 73 13.26 0.19 1.46
CA LEU A 73 12.52 -0.99 1.96
C LEU A 73 12.25 -2.06 0.90
N TYR A 74 11.66 -1.71 -0.25
CA TYR A 74 11.34 -2.70 -1.29
C TYR A 74 12.59 -3.35 -1.92
N PRO A 75 13.65 -2.58 -2.29
CA PRO A 75 14.93 -3.18 -2.66
C PRO A 75 15.52 -4.12 -1.60
N TRP A 76 15.45 -3.75 -0.31
CA TRP A 76 15.90 -4.63 0.77
C TRP A 76 15.13 -5.96 0.79
N VAL A 77 13.79 -5.90 0.69
CA VAL A 77 12.95 -7.10 0.61
C VAL A 77 13.29 -7.94 -0.60
N ASN A 78 13.53 -7.34 -1.77
CA ASN A 78 13.87 -8.12 -2.96
C ASN A 78 15.27 -8.73 -2.87
N LYS A 79 16.21 -8.11 -2.16
CA LYS A 79 17.57 -8.64 -1.95
C LYS A 79 17.60 -9.80 -0.96
N THR A 80 16.87 -9.68 0.15
CA THR A 80 17.00 -10.54 1.34
C THR A 80 15.79 -11.43 1.59
N GLY A 81 14.62 -11.03 1.09
CA GLY A 81 13.36 -11.72 1.27
C GLY A 81 13.21 -12.90 0.33
N LYS A 82 12.25 -13.75 0.67
CA LYS A 82 11.92 -14.91 -0.14
C LYS A 82 11.03 -14.54 -1.32
N VAL A 83 11.16 -15.27 -2.40
CA VAL A 83 10.28 -15.21 -3.57
C VAL A 83 9.77 -16.61 -3.92
N PRO A 84 8.56 -16.73 -4.47
CA PRO A 84 8.02 -18.00 -4.93
C PRO A 84 8.78 -18.47 -6.18
N LEU A 85 9.12 -19.75 -6.23
CA LEU A 85 9.77 -20.39 -7.36
C LEU A 85 8.84 -21.41 -8.03
N GLY A 86 8.95 -21.50 -9.36
CA GLY A 86 8.19 -22.47 -10.14
C GLY A 86 6.68 -22.26 -10.13
N HIS A 87 5.95 -23.35 -10.35
CA HIS A 87 4.48 -23.38 -10.29
C HIS A 87 4.00 -23.79 -8.90
N PRO A 88 2.84 -23.29 -8.45
CA PRO A 88 2.29 -23.68 -7.16
C PRO A 88 1.80 -25.13 -7.18
N HIS A 89 1.98 -25.82 -6.06
CA HIS A 89 1.15 -26.95 -5.68
C HIS A 89 -0.16 -26.42 -5.10
N ILE A 90 -1.27 -26.64 -5.81
CA ILE A 90 -2.59 -26.15 -5.40
C ILE A 90 -3.23 -27.17 -4.46
N VAL A 91 -3.57 -26.72 -3.25
CA VAL A 91 -4.26 -27.51 -2.23
C VAL A 91 -5.67 -26.97 -2.06
N THR A 92 -6.66 -27.82 -2.25
CA THR A 92 -8.10 -27.49 -2.14
C THR A 92 -8.83 -28.29 -1.05
N GLU A 93 -8.17 -29.29 -0.47
CA GLU A 93 -8.75 -30.17 0.55
C GLU A 93 -7.65 -30.70 1.49
N ASN A 94 -8.06 -31.25 2.64
CA ASN A 94 -7.16 -31.81 3.66
C ASN A 94 -6.04 -30.86 4.09
N PHE A 95 -6.42 -29.61 4.39
CA PHE A 95 -5.48 -28.57 4.79
C PHE A 95 -4.70 -28.94 6.05
N GLU A 96 -3.39 -28.73 6.01
CA GLU A 96 -2.49 -28.81 7.14
C GLU A 96 -2.50 -27.51 7.96
N ASP A 97 -1.69 -27.48 9.01
CA ASP A 97 -1.41 -26.25 9.75
C ASP A 97 -0.83 -25.18 8.80
N ILE A 98 -1.30 -23.95 8.93
CA ILE A 98 -0.86 -22.81 8.12
C ILE A 98 0.67 -22.60 8.17
N GLN A 99 1.34 -23.01 9.25
CA GLN A 99 2.79 -22.92 9.39
C GLN A 99 3.54 -23.71 8.32
N ASN A 100 2.95 -24.80 7.81
CA ASN A 100 3.56 -25.68 6.81
C ASN A 100 3.48 -25.11 5.39
N TYR A 101 2.61 -24.12 5.16
CA TYR A 101 2.42 -23.54 3.83
C TYR A 101 3.32 -22.33 3.58
N GLU A 102 3.74 -22.20 2.33
CA GLU A 102 4.54 -21.10 1.78
C GLU A 102 3.89 -20.68 0.48
N GLY A 103 3.45 -19.42 0.35
CA GLY A 103 2.66 -19.01 -0.82
C GLY A 103 1.50 -18.10 -0.50
N LEU A 104 0.41 -18.30 -1.22
CA LEU A 104 -0.85 -17.58 -1.05
C LEU A 104 -1.90 -18.49 -0.42
N VAL A 105 -2.75 -17.91 0.42
CA VAL A 105 -3.87 -18.61 1.03
C VAL A 105 -5.12 -17.76 0.92
N LYS A 106 -6.22 -18.39 0.51
CA LYS A 106 -7.57 -17.82 0.61
C LYS A 106 -8.25 -18.44 1.82
N CYS A 107 -8.56 -17.62 2.82
CA CYS A 107 -9.17 -18.09 4.04
C CYS A 107 -10.15 -17.06 4.62
N ARG A 108 -10.99 -17.54 5.54
CA ARG A 108 -11.82 -16.71 6.41
C ARG A 108 -11.16 -16.65 7.77
N VAL A 109 -10.94 -15.43 8.27
CA VAL A 109 -10.27 -15.18 9.55
C VAL A 109 -11.16 -14.39 10.49
N LEU A 110 -11.08 -14.71 11.78
CA LEU A 110 -11.67 -13.96 12.88
C LEU A 110 -10.55 -13.21 13.61
N PRO A 111 -10.50 -11.87 13.53
CA PRO A 111 -9.55 -11.10 14.30
C PRO A 111 -9.82 -11.18 15.82
N PRO A 112 -8.79 -11.04 16.67
CA PRO A 112 -8.98 -10.88 18.11
C PRO A 112 -9.66 -9.53 18.42
N LYS A 113 -10.16 -9.39 19.65
CA LYS A 113 -10.67 -8.10 20.17
C LYS A 113 -9.51 -7.32 20.81
N GLY A 114 -9.58 -5.99 20.79
CA GLY A 114 -8.62 -5.13 21.50
C GLY A 114 -7.18 -5.12 20.94
N LEU A 115 -6.94 -5.57 19.71
CA LEU A 115 -5.61 -5.50 19.10
C LEU A 115 -5.34 -4.12 18.51
N TYR A 116 -4.46 -3.34 19.13
CA TYR A 116 -4.22 -1.94 18.76
C TYR A 116 -3.64 -1.76 17.34
N ILE A 117 -2.81 -2.72 16.92
CA ILE A 117 -2.13 -2.75 15.61
C ILE A 117 -2.51 -4.05 14.89
N PRO A 118 -3.63 -4.05 14.12
CA PRO A 118 -4.05 -5.23 13.38
C PRO A 118 -3.04 -5.60 12.28
N VAL A 119 -2.99 -6.88 11.94
CA VAL A 119 -2.00 -7.47 11.03
C VAL A 119 -2.50 -7.46 9.59
N LEU A 120 -3.69 -8.02 9.36
CA LEU A 120 -4.13 -8.35 8.01
C LEU A 120 -4.71 -7.14 7.25
N PRO A 121 -4.28 -6.92 6.00
CA PRO A 121 -4.87 -5.91 5.14
C PRO A 121 -6.28 -6.32 4.67
N TYR A 122 -7.19 -5.35 4.62
CA TYR A 122 -8.54 -5.50 4.09
C TYR A 122 -8.90 -4.32 3.17
N ARG A 123 -9.40 -4.62 1.98
CA ARG A 123 -9.87 -3.61 1.02
C ARG A 123 -11.35 -3.35 1.27
N SER A 124 -11.69 -2.12 1.60
CA SER A 124 -13.06 -1.70 1.87
C SER A 124 -13.26 -0.26 1.41
N ASN A 125 -14.35 0.00 0.68
CA ASN A 125 -14.68 1.33 0.17
C ASN A 125 -13.54 1.96 -0.66
N GLY A 126 -12.89 1.18 -1.52
CA GLY A 126 -11.77 1.63 -2.35
C GLY A 126 -10.48 1.96 -1.59
N LYS A 127 -10.39 1.64 -0.28
CA LYS A 127 -9.23 1.93 0.58
C LYS A 127 -8.68 0.68 1.23
N LEU A 128 -7.37 0.69 1.45
CA LEU A 128 -6.67 -0.31 2.26
C LEU A 128 -6.76 0.08 3.74
N LYS A 129 -7.36 -0.80 4.54
CA LYS A 129 -7.57 -0.69 5.99
C LYS A 129 -6.99 -1.92 6.69
N PHE A 130 -6.83 -1.83 8.00
CA PHE A 130 -6.41 -2.92 8.88
C PHE A 130 -7.43 -3.05 10.02
N PRO A 131 -8.61 -3.65 9.78
CA PRO A 131 -9.69 -3.71 10.77
C PRO A 131 -9.65 -4.99 11.64
N LEU A 132 -10.41 -4.95 12.73
CA LEU A 132 -10.78 -6.11 13.57
C LEU A 132 -12.23 -6.55 13.37
N CYS A 133 -13.02 -5.81 12.60
CA CYS A 133 -14.39 -6.15 12.23
C CYS A 133 -14.69 -5.71 10.80
N ARG A 134 -15.14 -6.66 9.98
CA ARG A 134 -15.58 -6.44 8.59
C ARG A 134 -16.70 -5.40 8.51
N ILE A 135 -17.81 -5.63 9.20
CA ILE A 135 -18.99 -4.74 9.15
C ILE A 135 -18.63 -3.32 9.60
N CYS A 136 -17.91 -3.16 10.71
CA CYS A 136 -17.50 -1.83 11.18
C CYS A 136 -16.64 -1.11 10.15
N ALA A 137 -15.72 -1.82 9.49
CA ALA A 137 -14.87 -1.24 8.45
C ALA A 137 -15.67 -0.84 7.21
N ASP A 138 -16.62 -1.67 6.79
CA ASP A 138 -17.45 -1.44 5.59
C ASP A 138 -18.45 -0.30 5.80
N MET A 139 -19.10 -0.25 6.96
CA MET A 139 -20.01 0.83 7.35
C MET A 139 -19.28 2.10 7.83
N LYS A 140 -17.95 2.06 7.98
CA LYS A 140 -17.13 3.14 8.55
C LYS A 140 -17.63 3.60 9.94
N SER A 141 -18.09 2.65 10.75
CA SER A 141 -18.65 2.91 12.08
C SER A 141 -17.65 3.66 12.96
N GLN A 142 -18.08 4.76 13.58
CA GLN A 142 -17.30 5.49 14.60
C GLN A 142 -17.66 5.06 16.03
N GLU A 143 -18.64 4.16 16.17
CA GLU A 143 -19.12 3.64 17.45
C GLU A 143 -18.37 2.35 17.84
N PRO A 144 -18.29 2.05 19.15
CA PRO A 144 -17.76 0.78 19.65
C PRO A 144 -18.41 -0.43 18.99
N CYS A 145 -17.61 -1.45 18.70
CA CYS A 145 -18.08 -2.64 18.00
C CYS A 145 -19.06 -3.46 18.86
N ARG A 146 -20.24 -3.76 18.30
CA ARG A 146 -21.23 -4.68 18.89
C ARG A 146 -21.56 -5.86 17.97
N CYS A 147 -20.77 -6.02 16.90
CA CYS A 147 -20.95 -7.10 15.93
C CYS A 147 -20.61 -8.46 16.57
N ARG A 148 -21.34 -9.49 16.14
CA ARG A 148 -21.05 -10.88 16.49
C ARG A 148 -19.78 -11.34 15.77
N ASP A 149 -19.17 -12.42 16.22
CA ASP A 149 -17.91 -12.89 15.65
C ASP A 149 -18.04 -13.30 14.17
N GLU A 150 -19.18 -13.89 13.78
CA GLU A 150 -19.51 -14.17 12.37
C GLU A 150 -19.47 -12.90 11.50
N ASP A 151 -19.97 -11.79 12.04
CA ASP A 151 -20.05 -10.49 11.38
C ASP A 151 -18.69 -9.77 11.34
N ARG A 152 -17.84 -10.02 12.34
CA ARG A 152 -16.48 -9.48 12.45
C ARG A 152 -15.53 -10.14 11.47
N ALA A 153 -15.66 -11.44 11.28
CA ALA A 153 -14.81 -12.23 10.40
C ALA A 153 -14.90 -11.75 8.94
N PHE A 154 -13.77 -11.83 8.23
CA PHE A 154 -13.69 -11.52 6.82
C PHE A 154 -12.90 -12.57 6.05
N THR A 155 -13.27 -12.70 4.78
CA THR A 155 -12.60 -13.57 3.82
C THR A 155 -11.66 -12.73 2.96
N GLY A 156 -10.51 -13.28 2.63
CA GLY A 156 -9.57 -12.65 1.73
C GLY A 156 -8.47 -13.62 1.31
N THR A 157 -7.65 -13.15 0.38
CA THR A 157 -6.47 -13.84 -0.07
C THR A 157 -5.25 -13.08 0.44
N TRP A 158 -4.32 -13.77 1.10
CA TRP A 158 -3.13 -13.17 1.69
C TRP A 158 -1.89 -14.00 1.40
N MET A 159 -0.72 -13.39 1.59
CA MET A 159 0.51 -14.15 1.67
C MET A 159 0.53 -14.91 3.00
N THR A 160 0.91 -16.18 2.95
CA THR A 160 0.92 -17.10 4.09
C THR A 160 1.61 -16.52 5.33
N ASP A 161 2.74 -15.80 5.22
CA ASP A 161 3.40 -15.19 6.39
C ASP A 161 2.57 -14.10 7.07
N GLU A 162 1.76 -13.34 6.32
CA GLU A 162 0.86 -12.37 6.94
C GLU A 162 -0.19 -13.09 7.79
N VAL A 163 -0.67 -14.24 7.32
CA VAL A 163 -1.60 -15.09 8.08
C VAL A 163 -0.91 -15.75 9.26
N LYS A 164 0.32 -16.28 9.10
CA LYS A 164 1.12 -16.82 10.21
C LYS A 164 1.32 -15.77 11.31
N LYS A 165 1.69 -14.54 10.93
CA LYS A 165 1.81 -13.42 11.89
C LYS A 165 0.47 -13.02 12.50
N ALA A 166 -0.63 -13.11 11.75
CA ALA A 166 -1.96 -12.87 12.28
C ALA A 166 -2.34 -13.90 13.35
N VAL A 167 -2.10 -15.19 13.08
CA VAL A 167 -2.34 -16.27 14.07
C VAL A 167 -1.50 -16.05 15.33
N GLU A 168 -0.22 -15.67 15.20
CA GLU A 168 0.63 -15.29 16.33
C GLU A 168 0.03 -14.14 17.18
N LYS A 169 -0.73 -13.24 16.54
CA LYS A 169 -1.43 -12.13 17.19
C LYS A 169 -2.85 -12.45 17.67
N GLY A 170 -3.25 -13.72 17.63
CA GLY A 170 -4.53 -14.19 18.16
C GLY A 170 -5.68 -14.16 17.15
N TYR A 171 -5.39 -14.11 15.85
CA TYR A 171 -6.40 -14.35 14.83
C TYR A 171 -6.72 -15.85 14.76
N GLU A 172 -8.00 -16.19 14.63
CA GLU A 172 -8.43 -17.55 14.35
C GLU A 172 -8.71 -17.72 12.86
N ILE A 173 -8.19 -18.79 12.26
CA ILE A 173 -8.56 -19.20 10.91
C ILE A 173 -9.83 -20.04 11.04
N LEU A 174 -10.96 -19.51 10.56
CA LEU A 174 -12.25 -20.21 10.63
C LEU A 174 -12.35 -21.27 9.54
N VAL A 175 -11.93 -20.92 8.32
CA VAL A 175 -12.01 -21.79 7.14
C VAL A 175 -10.86 -21.46 6.19
N ILE A 176 -10.19 -22.47 5.65
CA ILE A 176 -9.28 -22.35 4.50
C ILE A 176 -10.03 -22.83 3.26
N PHE A 177 -9.97 -22.06 2.18
CA PHE A 177 -10.67 -22.37 0.93
C PHE A 177 -9.70 -22.94 -0.11
N GLU A 178 -8.51 -22.36 -0.23
CA GLU A 178 -7.51 -22.77 -1.21
C GLU A 178 -6.13 -22.26 -0.79
N VAL A 179 -5.09 -23.06 -1.00
CA VAL A 179 -3.69 -22.69 -0.78
C VAL A 179 -2.89 -22.94 -2.04
N TRP A 180 -2.12 -21.94 -2.45
CA TRP A 180 -1.11 -22.09 -3.50
C TRP A 180 0.24 -22.18 -2.84
N HIS A 181 0.77 -23.40 -2.73
CA HIS A 181 2.05 -23.65 -2.09
C HIS A 181 3.21 -23.59 -3.09
N PHE A 182 4.25 -22.82 -2.79
CA PHE A 182 5.43 -22.65 -3.63
C PHE A 182 6.71 -23.08 -2.92
N GLU A 183 7.68 -23.52 -3.71
CA GLU A 183 9.08 -23.52 -3.28
C GLU A 183 9.57 -22.07 -3.08
N ARG A 184 10.54 -21.88 -2.17
CA ARG A 184 11.06 -20.56 -1.81
C ARG A 184 12.54 -20.41 -2.18
N GLY A 185 12.92 -19.22 -2.61
CA GLY A 185 14.33 -18.87 -2.82
C GLY A 185 14.59 -17.36 -2.85
N GLY A 186 15.77 -16.96 -3.33
CA GLY A 186 16.16 -15.57 -3.53
C GLY A 186 16.70 -15.38 -4.94
N VAL A 187 16.06 -14.50 -5.72
CA VAL A 187 16.34 -14.35 -7.17
C VAL A 187 16.88 -12.95 -7.52
N PHE A 188 16.57 -11.92 -6.73
CA PHE A 188 16.88 -10.54 -7.10
C PHE A 188 18.13 -9.96 -6.41
N THR A 189 18.88 -10.77 -5.67
CA THR A 189 20.08 -10.32 -4.93
C THR A 189 21.10 -9.65 -5.84
N GLU A 190 21.48 -10.28 -6.96
CA GLU A 190 22.47 -9.71 -7.89
C GLU A 190 21.96 -8.45 -8.58
N TYR A 191 20.67 -8.42 -8.95
CA TYR A 191 20.03 -7.24 -9.53
C TYR A 191 20.10 -6.06 -8.56
N VAL A 192 19.70 -6.26 -7.31
CA VAL A 192 19.74 -5.22 -6.29
C VAL A 192 21.17 -4.78 -6.01
N ASN A 193 22.12 -5.71 -5.88
CA ASN A 193 23.53 -5.40 -5.65
C ASN A 193 24.11 -4.53 -6.78
N THR A 194 23.78 -4.84 -8.03
CA THR A 194 24.24 -4.11 -9.22
C THR A 194 23.80 -2.63 -9.18
N PHE A 195 22.51 -2.37 -8.97
CA PHE A 195 22.01 -0.99 -8.94
C PHE A 195 22.29 -0.27 -7.61
N LEU A 196 22.47 -1.02 -6.52
CA LEU A 196 22.88 -0.44 -5.25
C LEU A 196 24.34 0.02 -5.31
N LYS A 197 25.25 -0.77 -5.90
CA LYS A 197 26.64 -0.36 -6.20
C LYS A 197 26.67 0.94 -6.99
N MET A 198 25.99 0.98 -8.14
CA MET A 198 25.91 2.19 -8.98
C MET A 198 25.35 3.41 -8.23
N LYS A 199 24.30 3.22 -7.43
CA LYS A 199 23.71 4.31 -6.63
C LYS A 199 24.72 4.83 -5.60
N GLN A 200 25.47 3.93 -4.96
CA GLN A 200 26.39 4.29 -3.89
C GLN A 200 27.62 5.01 -4.44
N GLU A 201 28.23 4.49 -5.50
CA GLU A 201 29.36 5.13 -6.21
C GLU A 201 28.97 6.52 -6.74
N ALA A 202 27.79 6.63 -7.36
CA ALA A 202 27.28 7.90 -7.87
C ALA A 202 26.87 8.90 -6.77
N SER A 203 26.74 8.47 -5.51
CA SER A 203 26.46 9.38 -4.39
C SER A 203 27.69 10.17 -3.96
N GLY A 204 28.89 9.67 -4.28
CA GLY A 204 30.17 10.21 -3.79
C GLY A 204 30.49 9.77 -2.37
N TRP A 205 31.60 10.28 -1.84
CA TRP A 205 32.09 9.93 -0.51
C TRP A 205 31.18 10.49 0.61
N PRO A 206 30.94 9.71 1.68
CA PRO A 206 30.28 10.22 2.89
C PRO A 206 31.03 11.41 3.53
N ASP A 207 30.32 12.27 4.26
CA ASP A 207 30.88 13.49 4.86
C ASP A 207 32.03 13.24 5.86
N TRP A 208 32.05 12.05 6.46
CA TRP A 208 33.08 11.61 7.41
C TRP A 208 34.32 11.04 6.72
N CYS A 209 34.27 10.67 5.44
CA CYS A 209 35.38 10.12 4.66
C CYS A 209 36.34 11.23 4.18
N ARG A 210 37.19 11.74 5.07
CA ARG A 210 38.13 12.85 4.78
C ARG A 210 39.56 12.38 4.55
N THR A 211 39.99 11.29 5.18
CA THR A 211 41.33 10.71 5.01
C THR A 211 41.29 9.47 4.11
N GLU A 212 42.46 9.05 3.61
CA GLU A 212 42.55 7.86 2.79
C GLU A 212 42.18 6.58 3.58
N GLU A 213 42.54 6.53 4.86
CA GLU A 213 42.19 5.41 5.75
C GLU A 213 40.67 5.28 5.91
N GLN A 214 39.96 6.41 6.03
CA GLN A 214 38.50 6.44 6.15
C GLN A 214 37.81 6.01 4.86
N LYS A 215 38.36 6.38 3.70
CA LYS A 215 37.86 5.92 2.40
C LYS A 215 38.00 4.41 2.24
N GLN A 216 39.17 3.85 2.59
CA GLN A 216 39.41 2.42 2.56
C GLN A 216 38.55 1.68 3.59
N GLN A 217 38.35 2.26 4.77
CA GLN A 217 37.43 1.76 5.80
C GLN A 217 36.01 1.67 5.25
N TYR A 218 35.51 2.73 4.63
CA TYR A 218 34.18 2.76 4.05
C TYR A 218 33.96 1.66 3.00
N ILE A 219 34.92 1.45 2.08
CA ILE A 219 34.83 0.39 1.07
C ILE A 219 34.80 -1.00 1.75
N ARG A 220 35.66 -1.24 2.75
CA ARG A 220 35.68 -2.52 3.47
C ARG A 220 34.39 -2.78 4.22
N GLU A 221 33.91 -1.81 4.99
CA GLU A 221 32.66 -1.93 5.77
C GLU A 221 31.45 -2.15 4.86
N TYR A 222 31.42 -1.51 3.69
CA TYR A 222 30.36 -1.73 2.70
C TYR A 222 30.40 -3.15 2.13
N TYR A 223 31.60 -3.67 1.84
CA TYR A 223 31.75 -5.06 1.40
C TYR A 223 31.36 -6.06 2.49
N GLU A 224 31.81 -5.86 3.73
CA GLU A 224 31.50 -6.74 4.87
C GLU A 224 30.00 -6.78 5.18
N THR A 225 29.32 -5.64 5.07
CA THR A 225 27.89 -5.54 5.42
C THR A 225 26.96 -5.89 4.27
N GLU A 226 27.25 -5.42 3.06
CA GLU A 226 26.35 -5.56 1.90
C GLU A 226 26.77 -6.66 0.93
N GLY A 227 28.00 -7.16 1.02
CA GLY A 227 28.60 -8.06 0.03
C GLY A 227 28.89 -7.38 -1.31
N ILE A 228 29.03 -6.04 -1.32
CA ILE A 228 29.20 -5.25 -2.55
C ILE A 228 30.58 -4.58 -2.52
N SER A 229 31.40 -4.88 -3.53
CA SER A 229 32.68 -4.21 -3.73
C SER A 229 32.47 -2.90 -4.48
N LEU A 230 32.80 -1.77 -3.86
CA LEU A 230 32.78 -0.44 -4.47
C LEU A 230 34.14 -0.14 -5.12
N GLU A 231 34.13 0.46 -6.32
CA GLU A 231 35.35 0.89 -6.99
C GLU A 231 35.77 2.28 -6.49
N TYR A 232 36.98 2.38 -5.93
CA TYR A 232 37.50 3.63 -5.36
C TYR A 232 37.39 4.82 -6.34
N ASP A 233 37.76 4.58 -7.60
CA ASP A 233 37.79 5.61 -8.64
C ASP A 233 36.40 6.00 -9.17
N ASP A 234 35.38 5.16 -8.96
CA ASP A 234 34.02 5.43 -9.42
C ASP A 234 33.16 6.14 -8.36
N ILE A 235 33.64 6.23 -7.11
CA ILE A 235 32.96 6.98 -6.03
C ILE A 235 33.08 8.48 -6.28
N LYS A 236 32.16 9.00 -7.10
CA LYS A 236 32.11 10.39 -7.56
C LYS A 236 30.67 10.85 -7.63
N LYS A 237 30.40 12.06 -7.13
CA LYS A 237 29.06 12.64 -7.13
C LYS A 237 28.54 12.80 -8.57
N ASN A 238 27.57 11.98 -8.94
CA ASN A 238 26.90 11.99 -10.23
C ASN A 238 25.37 11.93 -10.03
N PRO A 239 24.70 13.08 -9.94
CA PRO A 239 23.26 13.14 -9.67
C PRO A 239 22.40 12.40 -10.71
N GLY A 240 22.81 12.43 -11.98
CA GLY A 240 22.08 11.77 -13.08
C GLY A 240 22.13 10.25 -12.96
N LEU A 241 23.33 9.69 -12.83
CA LEU A 241 23.51 8.25 -12.64
C LEU A 241 22.87 7.76 -11.35
N ARG A 242 22.99 8.52 -10.26
CA ARG A 242 22.34 8.21 -8.98
C ARG A 242 20.81 8.16 -9.11
N SER A 243 20.23 9.06 -9.90
CA SER A 243 18.78 9.07 -10.18
C SER A 243 18.35 7.84 -10.97
N LEU A 244 19.10 7.49 -12.03
CA LEU A 244 18.86 6.28 -12.82
C LEU A 244 18.94 5.02 -11.96
N ALA A 245 20.00 4.85 -11.18
CA ALA A 245 20.18 3.69 -10.31
C ALA A 245 19.05 3.57 -9.28
N LYS A 246 18.64 4.69 -8.66
CA LYS A 246 17.48 4.73 -7.75
C LYS A 246 16.17 4.37 -8.46
N LEU A 247 15.98 4.81 -9.70
CA LEU A 247 14.80 4.47 -10.49
C LEU A 247 14.74 2.97 -10.79
N MET A 248 15.85 2.35 -11.19
CA MET A 248 15.93 0.92 -11.48
C MET A 248 15.62 0.07 -10.24
N LEU A 249 16.20 0.41 -9.09
CA LEU A 249 15.90 -0.25 -7.81
C LEU A 249 14.41 -0.22 -7.44
N ASN A 250 13.75 0.92 -7.63
CA ASN A 250 12.38 1.11 -7.16
C ASN A 250 11.30 0.72 -8.17
N SER A 251 11.60 0.76 -9.48
CA SER A 251 10.60 0.51 -10.54
C SER A 251 10.44 -0.96 -10.90
N PHE A 252 11.49 -1.78 -10.73
CA PHE A 252 11.51 -3.18 -11.14
C PHE A 252 10.36 -4.00 -10.56
N TRP A 253 10.20 -4.03 -9.24
CA TRP A 253 9.15 -4.83 -8.60
C TRP A 253 7.75 -4.33 -8.95
N GLY A 254 7.60 -3.01 -9.18
CA GLY A 254 6.33 -2.42 -9.59
C GLY A 254 5.87 -2.92 -10.95
N LYS A 255 6.81 -3.24 -11.84
CA LYS A 255 6.52 -3.85 -13.15
C LYS A 255 5.87 -5.23 -13.00
N LEU A 256 6.33 -6.04 -12.04
CA LEU A 256 5.75 -7.37 -11.77
C LEU A 256 4.28 -7.28 -11.32
N GLY A 257 3.92 -6.19 -10.64
CA GLY A 257 2.57 -5.89 -10.20
C GLY A 257 1.70 -5.14 -11.22
N GLN A 258 2.18 -4.90 -12.44
CA GLN A 258 1.44 -4.16 -13.47
C GLN A 258 0.15 -4.91 -13.90
N ARG A 259 -0.93 -4.17 -14.16
CA ARG A 259 -2.14 -4.73 -14.76
C ARG A 259 -1.91 -4.98 -16.25
N SER A 260 -2.26 -6.18 -16.71
CA SER A 260 -2.21 -6.56 -18.14
C SER A 260 -3.29 -5.84 -18.95
N ASN A 261 -4.48 -5.66 -18.39
CA ASN A 261 -5.62 -5.05 -19.07
C ASN A 261 -5.73 -3.53 -18.80
N MET A 262 -4.90 -2.74 -19.50
CA MET A 262 -4.96 -1.28 -19.47
C MET A 262 -5.83 -0.76 -20.62
N THR A 263 -6.58 0.32 -20.38
CA THR A 263 -7.36 1.01 -21.44
C THR A 263 -6.47 1.33 -22.64
N GLN A 264 -6.86 0.84 -23.80
CA GLN A 264 -6.26 1.11 -25.09
C GLN A 264 -7.04 2.20 -25.83
N VAL A 265 -6.36 2.84 -26.78
CA VAL A 265 -6.94 3.87 -27.65
C VAL A 265 -6.68 3.47 -29.08
N THR A 266 -7.73 3.29 -29.87
CA THR A 266 -7.64 3.00 -31.31
C THR A 266 -8.33 4.12 -32.09
N TYR A 267 -7.73 4.51 -33.22
CA TYR A 267 -8.37 5.41 -34.18
C TYR A 267 -8.95 4.59 -35.31
N VAL A 268 -10.22 4.82 -35.56
CA VAL A 268 -10.98 4.11 -36.58
C VAL A 268 -11.51 5.13 -37.58
N THR A 269 -11.22 4.89 -38.85
CA THR A 269 -11.74 5.68 -39.98
C THR A 269 -12.81 4.93 -40.77
N GLU A 270 -12.85 3.60 -40.64
CA GLU A 270 -13.78 2.74 -41.35
C GLU A 270 -15.01 2.39 -40.49
N PRO A 271 -16.24 2.63 -40.96
CA PRO A 271 -17.44 2.31 -40.20
C PRO A 271 -17.58 0.82 -39.84
N SER A 272 -17.12 -0.09 -40.70
CA SER A 272 -17.13 -1.54 -40.44
C SER A 272 -16.36 -1.88 -39.16
N VAL A 273 -15.10 -1.44 -39.08
CA VAL A 273 -14.22 -1.65 -37.91
C VAL A 273 -14.84 -1.03 -36.65
N TYR A 274 -15.51 0.12 -36.78
CA TYR A 274 -16.20 0.75 -35.66
C TYR A 274 -17.34 -0.11 -35.11
N PHE A 275 -18.18 -0.64 -36.00
CA PHE A 275 -19.27 -1.53 -35.59
C PHE A 275 -18.77 -2.88 -35.08
N ASP A 276 -17.72 -3.44 -35.67
CA ASP A 276 -17.10 -4.68 -35.21
C ASP A 276 -16.56 -4.55 -33.78
N MET A 277 -15.95 -3.41 -33.45
CA MET A 277 -15.49 -3.14 -32.09
C MET A 277 -16.65 -2.94 -31.10
N LEU A 278 -17.77 -2.36 -31.54
CA LEU A 278 -18.97 -2.18 -30.71
C LEU A 278 -19.72 -3.47 -30.39
N THR A 279 -19.68 -4.43 -31.31
CA THR A 279 -20.36 -5.72 -31.19
C THR A 279 -19.41 -6.84 -30.74
N SER A 280 -18.14 -6.52 -30.48
CA SER A 280 -17.14 -7.50 -30.06
C SER A 280 -17.51 -8.15 -28.73
N ASP A 281 -17.49 -9.48 -28.71
CA ASP A 281 -17.62 -10.24 -27.47
C ASP A 281 -16.35 -10.22 -26.61
N GLU A 282 -15.20 -9.83 -27.18
CA GLU A 282 -13.90 -9.78 -26.51
C GLU A 282 -13.60 -8.42 -25.86
N GLN A 283 -14.07 -7.34 -26.50
CA GLN A 283 -13.72 -5.98 -26.12
C GLN A 283 -14.87 -5.27 -25.38
N GLU A 284 -14.51 -4.46 -24.41
CA GLU A 284 -15.42 -3.57 -23.68
C GLU A 284 -15.05 -2.12 -24.01
N ILE A 285 -15.98 -1.41 -24.65
CA ILE A 285 -15.81 0.01 -24.99
C ILE A 285 -16.10 0.87 -23.76
N GLN A 286 -15.11 1.69 -23.39
CA GLN A 286 -15.20 2.64 -22.28
C GLN A 286 -15.60 4.04 -22.74
N GLY A 287 -15.43 4.35 -24.02
CA GLY A 287 -15.89 5.61 -24.58
C GLY A 287 -15.52 5.80 -26.04
N VAL A 288 -16.31 6.62 -26.72
CA VAL A 288 -16.14 6.96 -28.13
C VAL A 288 -16.06 8.47 -28.26
N GLN A 289 -15.14 8.97 -29.07
CA GLN A 289 -14.99 10.40 -29.35
C GLN A 289 -14.71 10.63 -30.83
N PHE A 290 -15.57 11.40 -31.50
CA PHE A 290 -15.33 11.86 -32.86
C PHE A 290 -14.22 12.92 -32.85
N VAL A 291 -13.11 12.64 -33.54
CA VAL A 291 -11.96 13.54 -33.64
C VAL A 291 -12.13 14.49 -34.84
N GLY A 292 -12.82 14.02 -35.88
CA GLY A 292 -13.21 14.77 -37.06
C GLY A 292 -14.37 14.07 -37.78
N GLU A 293 -14.67 14.47 -39.01
CA GLU A 293 -15.78 13.89 -39.80
C GLU A 293 -15.52 12.43 -40.20
N GLU A 294 -14.26 12.05 -40.39
CA GLU A 294 -13.86 10.72 -40.88
C GLU A 294 -13.09 9.88 -39.86
N MET A 295 -12.95 10.34 -38.62
CA MET A 295 -12.12 9.63 -37.62
C MET A 295 -12.77 9.62 -36.24
N VAL A 296 -12.83 8.41 -35.69
CA VAL A 296 -13.37 8.11 -34.37
C VAL A 296 -12.26 7.54 -33.48
N GLU A 297 -12.09 8.11 -32.30
CA GLU A 297 -11.29 7.55 -31.21
C GLU A 297 -12.18 6.63 -30.38
N ILE A 298 -11.81 5.35 -30.29
CA ILE A 298 -12.44 4.39 -29.39
C ILE A 298 -11.48 4.07 -28.25
N ARG A 299 -11.95 4.26 -27.02
CA ARG A 299 -11.27 3.80 -25.80
C ARG A 299 -11.90 2.48 -25.38
N TRP A 300 -11.09 1.45 -25.25
CA TRP A 300 -11.55 0.09 -24.98
C TRP A 300 -10.58 -0.66 -24.07
N ARG A 301 -11.03 -1.77 -23.51
CA ARG A 301 -10.22 -2.77 -22.81
C ARG A 301 -10.73 -4.16 -23.18
N ASN A 302 -9.96 -5.21 -22.95
CA ASN A 302 -10.50 -6.56 -23.08
C ASN A 302 -11.47 -6.84 -21.94
N LYS A 303 -12.51 -7.64 -22.16
CA LYS A 303 -13.26 -8.25 -21.06
C LYS A 303 -12.34 -9.20 -20.30
N ASP A 304 -12.61 -9.43 -19.01
CA ASP A 304 -11.66 -10.12 -18.12
C ASP A 304 -11.31 -11.54 -18.60
N ASP A 305 -12.26 -12.25 -19.23
CA ASP A 305 -12.08 -13.60 -19.79
C ASP A 305 -11.11 -13.65 -21.00
N PHE A 306 -10.90 -12.51 -21.67
CA PHE A 306 -10.07 -12.40 -22.88
C PHE A 306 -8.74 -11.68 -22.61
N VAL A 307 -8.40 -11.47 -21.33
CA VAL A 307 -7.14 -10.81 -20.97
C VAL A 307 -5.97 -11.77 -21.17
N VAL A 308 -5.13 -11.48 -22.16
CA VAL A 308 -3.87 -12.19 -22.36
C VAL A 308 -2.91 -11.89 -21.20
N THR A 309 -2.41 -12.94 -20.56
CA THR A 309 -1.40 -12.84 -19.50
C THR A 309 -0.05 -12.40 -20.09
N SER A 310 0.60 -11.42 -19.47
CA SER A 310 1.93 -10.98 -19.91
C SER A 310 3.03 -11.85 -19.30
N ASP A 311 3.95 -12.29 -20.16
CA ASP A 311 5.22 -12.94 -19.83
C ASP A 311 6.18 -12.09 -18.98
N LYS A 312 5.94 -10.78 -18.86
CA LYS A 312 6.79 -9.80 -18.16
C LYS A 312 6.27 -9.42 -16.78
N THR A 313 5.18 -10.04 -16.32
CA THR A 313 4.53 -9.69 -15.05
C THR A 313 4.31 -10.92 -14.19
N ASN A 314 4.41 -10.77 -12.88
CA ASN A 314 4.06 -11.82 -11.93
C ASN A 314 3.53 -11.19 -10.64
N VAL A 315 2.21 -11.21 -10.49
CA VAL A 315 1.55 -10.60 -9.35
C VAL A 315 1.84 -11.32 -8.03
N VAL A 316 2.12 -12.63 -8.07
CA VAL A 316 2.47 -13.40 -6.86
C VAL A 316 3.78 -12.87 -6.29
N ILE A 317 4.79 -12.66 -7.13
CA ILE A 317 6.07 -12.06 -6.69
C ILE A 317 5.84 -10.65 -6.14
N ALA A 318 5.02 -9.83 -6.79
CA ALA A 318 4.68 -8.49 -6.30
C ALA A 318 3.94 -8.53 -4.94
N ALA A 319 3.07 -9.51 -4.73
CA ALA A 319 2.41 -9.76 -3.45
C ALA A 319 3.44 -10.14 -2.37
N TYR A 320 4.39 -11.02 -2.66
CA TYR A 320 5.50 -11.37 -1.75
C TYR A 320 6.34 -10.16 -1.36
N THR A 321 6.73 -9.31 -2.32
CA THR A 321 7.52 -8.10 -2.06
C THR A 321 6.77 -7.16 -1.12
N THR A 322 5.49 -6.91 -1.37
CA THR A 322 4.71 -5.97 -0.55
C THR A 322 4.31 -6.53 0.82
N ALA A 323 4.02 -7.82 0.92
CA ALA A 323 3.71 -8.49 2.17
C ALA A 323 4.91 -8.49 3.13
N GLN A 324 6.10 -8.87 2.64
CA GLN A 324 7.32 -8.83 3.44
C GLN A 324 7.69 -7.40 3.86
N ALA A 325 7.48 -6.41 2.98
CA ALA A 325 7.66 -5.00 3.34
C ALA A 325 6.71 -4.56 4.48
N ARG A 326 5.43 -4.96 4.40
CA ARG A 326 4.45 -4.69 5.47
C ARG A 326 4.83 -5.39 6.77
N LEU A 327 5.30 -6.63 6.73
CA LEU A 327 5.74 -7.38 7.91
C LEU A 327 7.00 -6.78 8.54
N LYS A 328 7.95 -6.30 7.73
CA LYS A 328 9.12 -5.56 8.21
C LYS A 328 8.70 -4.29 8.94
N LEU A 329 7.82 -3.47 8.36
CA LEU A 329 7.25 -2.32 9.08
C LEU A 329 6.49 -2.75 10.34
N TYR A 330 5.67 -3.81 10.25
CA TYR A 330 4.90 -4.34 11.38
C TYR A 330 5.79 -4.72 12.56
N SER A 331 6.97 -5.28 12.32
CA SER A 331 7.91 -5.63 13.39
C SER A 331 8.30 -4.44 14.27
N TYR A 332 8.41 -3.23 13.70
CA TYR A 332 8.66 -2.02 14.46
C TYR A 332 7.40 -1.52 15.17
N LEU A 333 6.27 -1.52 14.46
CA LEU A 333 4.98 -1.08 15.00
C LEU A 333 4.58 -1.91 16.23
N GLU A 334 4.75 -3.22 16.15
CA GLU A 334 4.45 -4.19 17.20
C GLU A 334 5.20 -3.89 18.50
N HIS A 335 6.51 -3.57 18.41
CA HIS A 335 7.32 -3.24 19.58
C HIS A 335 7.02 -1.84 20.13
N LEU A 336 6.68 -0.89 19.25
CA LEU A 336 6.34 0.48 19.64
C LEU A 336 4.94 0.59 20.27
N GLY A 337 3.99 -0.22 19.83
CA GLY A 337 2.62 -0.25 20.35
C GLY A 337 1.93 1.12 20.28
N GLU A 338 1.40 1.58 21.42
CA GLU A 338 0.69 2.86 21.52
C GLU A 338 1.58 4.10 21.34
N ARG A 339 2.91 3.93 21.33
CA ARG A 339 3.86 5.03 21.08
C ARG A 339 3.88 5.46 19.62
N VAL A 340 3.29 4.68 18.71
CA VAL A 340 3.21 5.04 17.29
C VAL A 340 2.25 6.20 17.10
N LEU A 341 2.71 7.24 16.39
CA LEU A 341 1.88 8.37 15.97
C LEU A 341 1.37 8.18 14.54
N TYR A 342 2.24 7.75 13.63
CA TYR A 342 1.94 7.65 12.21
C TYR A 342 2.87 6.64 11.52
N CYS A 343 2.40 5.98 10.45
CA CYS A 343 3.25 5.24 9.54
C CYS A 343 2.85 5.46 8.08
N ASP A 344 3.83 5.43 7.17
CA ASP A 344 3.60 5.42 5.72
C ASP A 344 4.64 4.58 5.00
N THR A 345 4.23 3.38 4.58
CA THR A 345 4.96 2.42 3.77
C THR A 345 6.27 1.91 4.38
N ASP A 346 7.28 2.77 4.44
CA ASP A 346 8.64 2.55 4.91
C ASP A 346 9.01 3.43 6.10
N SER A 347 8.10 4.31 6.53
CA SER A 347 8.38 5.27 7.59
C SER A 347 7.47 5.14 8.80
N VAL A 348 8.00 5.49 9.98
CA VAL A 348 7.30 5.47 11.26
C VAL A 348 7.65 6.73 12.07
N VAL A 349 6.62 7.38 12.62
CA VAL A 349 6.73 8.47 13.57
C VAL A 349 6.23 7.97 14.91
N PHE A 350 7.01 8.14 15.98
CA PHE A 350 6.67 7.61 17.30
C PHE A 350 7.23 8.48 18.42
N THR A 351 6.71 8.30 19.63
CA THR A 351 7.21 8.95 20.84
C THR A 351 8.19 8.04 21.57
N SER A 352 9.21 8.62 22.20
CA SER A 352 10.13 7.86 23.04
C SER A 352 10.56 8.65 24.27
N LYS A 353 10.73 7.94 25.39
CA LYS A 353 11.32 8.45 26.61
C LYS A 353 12.78 7.97 26.76
N PRO A 354 13.58 8.59 27.65
CA PRO A 354 14.88 8.05 28.01
C PRO A 354 14.78 6.57 28.41
N LEU A 355 15.72 5.74 27.93
CA LEU A 355 15.82 4.30 28.19
C LEU A 355 14.73 3.41 27.56
N GLU A 356 13.70 3.97 26.92
CA GLU A 356 12.77 3.15 26.15
C GLU A 356 13.43 2.60 24.89
N TRP A 357 13.04 1.39 24.51
CA TRP A 357 13.50 0.80 23.26
C TRP A 357 13.12 1.69 22.07
N LYS A 358 14.10 1.89 21.18
CA LYS A 358 13.93 2.51 19.87
C LYS A 358 14.40 1.53 18.81
N PRO A 359 13.77 1.51 17.62
CA PRO A 359 14.31 0.77 16.50
C PRO A 359 15.76 1.21 16.20
N PRO A 360 16.69 0.27 15.99
CA PRO A 360 18.09 0.60 15.76
C PRO A 360 18.26 1.33 14.41
N LEU A 361 19.09 2.36 14.41
CA LEU A 361 19.47 3.10 13.22
C LEU A 361 20.69 2.47 12.53
N GLY A 362 20.86 2.74 11.24
CA GLY A 362 22.07 2.40 10.52
C GLY A 362 22.06 2.89 9.08
N ASP A 363 23.24 2.85 8.44
CA ASP A 363 23.48 3.49 7.14
C ASP A 363 23.30 2.56 5.92
N TYR A 364 22.95 1.30 6.17
CA TYR A 364 22.90 0.23 5.19
C TYR A 364 21.48 -0.06 4.69
N LEU A 365 21.36 -0.87 3.64
CA LEU A 365 20.11 -1.22 3.00
C LEU A 365 19.15 -1.89 4.00
N GLY A 366 17.93 -1.37 4.12
CA GLY A 366 16.91 -1.91 5.01
C GLY A 366 17.03 -1.49 6.48
N ASN A 367 18.07 -0.72 6.83
CA ASN A 367 18.16 -0.07 8.14
C ASN A 367 17.26 1.15 8.21
N LEU A 368 16.97 1.58 9.44
CA LEU A 368 16.26 2.82 9.69
C LEU A 368 17.23 3.98 9.73
N THR A 369 16.84 5.09 9.12
CA THR A 369 17.54 6.37 9.18
C THR A 369 16.63 7.42 9.79
N ASP A 370 17.20 8.34 10.56
CA ASP A 370 16.48 9.49 11.11
C ASP A 370 16.24 10.54 10.01
N GLU A 371 14.98 10.92 9.79
CA GLU A 371 14.56 11.95 8.82
C GLU A 371 14.65 13.37 9.40
N ALA A 372 14.83 13.51 10.72
CA ALA A 372 15.03 14.77 11.41
C ALA A 372 16.37 14.82 12.17
N PRO A 373 17.51 14.48 11.53
CA PRO A 373 18.79 14.44 12.24
C PRO A 373 19.14 15.83 12.77
N ASP A 374 19.71 15.85 13.97
CA ASP A 374 20.06 17.06 14.76
C ASP A 374 18.89 18.00 15.08
N SER A 375 17.64 17.55 14.93
CA SER A 375 16.46 18.38 15.16
C SER A 375 15.50 17.66 16.11
N ARG A 376 15.02 18.37 17.14
CA ARG A 376 13.96 17.82 17.99
C ARG A 376 12.60 18.18 17.41
N ILE A 377 11.80 17.18 17.06
CA ILE A 377 10.39 17.40 16.70
C ILE A 377 9.63 17.79 17.98
N ILE A 378 8.99 18.96 17.96
CA ILE A 378 8.25 19.52 19.11
C ILE A 378 6.79 19.11 19.01
N THR A 379 6.18 19.23 17.84
CA THR A 379 4.77 18.95 17.65
C THR A 379 4.56 18.17 16.37
N PHE A 380 3.77 17.12 16.45
CA PHE A 380 3.31 16.35 15.31
C PHE A 380 1.79 16.41 15.20
N VAL A 381 1.30 16.64 13.99
CA VAL A 381 -0.13 16.63 13.67
C VAL A 381 -0.39 15.84 12.39
N THR A 382 -1.46 15.06 12.36
CA THR A 382 -1.93 14.40 11.16
C THR A 382 -3.44 14.53 10.99
N GLY A 383 -3.83 14.89 9.77
CA GLY A 383 -5.22 14.88 9.30
C GLY A 383 -5.62 13.58 8.61
N GLY A 384 -4.78 12.54 8.69
CA GLY A 384 -4.98 11.25 8.05
C GLY A 384 -3.87 10.83 7.08
N PRO A 385 -4.10 9.77 6.29
CA PRO A 385 -3.08 9.19 5.42
C PRO A 385 -2.52 10.21 4.41
N LYS A 386 -1.19 10.40 4.44
CA LYS A 386 -0.45 11.33 3.58
C LYS A 386 -0.88 12.79 3.74
N ASN A 387 -1.37 13.13 4.94
CA ASN A 387 -1.77 14.46 5.35
C ASN A 387 -1.26 14.72 6.79
N TYR A 388 -0.05 15.27 6.91
CA TYR A 388 0.58 15.52 8.21
C TYR A 388 1.47 16.76 8.18
N ALA A 389 1.71 17.32 9.36
CA ALA A 389 2.66 18.39 9.56
C ALA A 389 3.39 18.23 10.89
N TYR A 390 4.60 18.76 10.97
CA TYR A 390 5.38 18.76 12.21
C TYR A 390 6.25 20.00 12.33
N SER A 391 6.48 20.41 13.56
CA SER A 391 7.44 21.46 13.91
C SER A 391 8.69 20.82 14.51
N LYS A 392 9.86 21.32 14.14
CA LYS A 392 11.15 20.87 14.66
C LYS A 392 12.01 22.05 15.04
N THR A 393 12.83 21.91 16.09
CA THR A 393 13.80 22.92 16.51
C THR A 393 15.23 22.44 16.28
N LYS A 394 16.05 23.31 15.71
CA LYS A 394 17.50 23.13 15.55
C LYS A 394 18.16 24.44 15.95
N ASN A 395 19.07 24.42 16.93
CA ASN A 395 19.75 25.63 17.45
C ASN A 395 18.78 26.76 17.84
N ASN A 396 17.68 26.43 18.53
CA ASN A 396 16.60 27.36 18.91
C ASN A 396 15.82 27.99 17.74
N ILE A 397 16.04 27.53 16.51
CA ILE A 397 15.26 27.94 15.34
C ILE A 397 14.19 26.90 15.08
N VAL A 398 12.92 27.32 15.21
CA VAL A 398 11.77 26.49 14.90
C VAL A 398 11.50 26.52 13.40
N THR A 399 11.40 25.34 12.80
CA THR A 399 11.01 25.15 11.39
C THR A 399 9.83 24.21 11.31
N THR A 400 8.97 24.39 10.30
CA THR A 400 7.77 23.56 10.11
C THR A 400 7.85 22.81 8.79
N CYS A 401 7.25 21.64 8.75
CA CYS A 401 7.17 20.77 7.57
C CYS A 401 5.72 20.33 7.39
N CYS A 402 5.15 20.56 6.21
CA CYS A 402 3.79 20.16 5.86
C CYS A 402 3.80 19.21 4.66
N LYS A 403 2.98 18.16 4.72
CA LYS A 403 2.80 17.17 3.66
C LYS A 403 1.32 16.95 3.44
N VAL A 404 0.81 17.38 2.29
CA VAL A 404 -0.61 17.29 1.94
C VAL A 404 -0.79 16.59 0.61
N ARG A 405 -1.39 15.40 0.62
CA ARG A 405 -1.69 14.67 -0.62
C ARG A 405 -2.75 15.41 -1.44
N GLY A 406 -2.49 15.54 -2.73
CA GLY A 406 -3.44 16.10 -3.70
C GLY A 406 -3.41 17.61 -3.81
N ILE A 407 -2.69 18.33 -2.94
CA ILE A 407 -2.46 19.78 -3.05
C ILE A 407 -0.96 20.04 -3.13
N THR A 408 -0.52 20.69 -4.20
CA THR A 408 0.86 21.15 -4.31
C THR A 408 1.05 22.34 -3.38
N LEU A 409 1.94 22.20 -2.39
CA LEU A 409 2.30 23.29 -1.46
C LEU A 409 3.30 24.24 -2.12
N ASN A 410 2.86 24.95 -3.16
CA ASN A 410 3.57 26.12 -3.68
C ASN A 410 3.46 27.27 -2.66
N TYR A 411 4.24 28.36 -2.85
CA TYR A 411 4.25 29.50 -1.94
C TYR A 411 2.84 30.00 -1.57
N ARG A 412 1.97 30.17 -2.57
CA ARG A 412 0.59 30.64 -2.37
C ARG A 412 -0.27 29.69 -1.55
N ASN A 413 -0.17 28.39 -1.81
CA ASN A 413 -0.95 27.38 -1.10
C ASN A 413 -0.40 27.16 0.31
N ALA A 414 0.92 27.26 0.49
CA ALA A 414 1.57 27.16 1.79
C ALA A 414 1.21 28.32 2.73
N LEU A 415 0.89 29.51 2.21
CA LEU A 415 0.34 30.63 3.00
C LEU A 415 -1.08 30.38 3.53
N LYS A 416 -1.80 29.42 2.95
CA LYS A 416 -3.18 29.06 3.36
C LYS A 416 -3.23 27.74 4.12
N ILE A 417 -2.35 26.82 3.79
CA ILE A 417 -2.25 25.49 4.38
C ILE A 417 -0.84 25.39 4.96
N ASP A 418 -0.70 25.97 6.14
CA ASP A 418 0.50 25.90 6.97
C ASP A 418 0.29 24.95 8.16
N PHE A 419 1.33 24.86 9.00
CA PHE A 419 1.31 24.03 10.19
C PHE A 419 0.18 24.42 11.15
N ASP A 420 -0.01 25.71 11.40
CA ASP A 420 -1.04 26.21 12.32
C ASP A 420 -2.44 25.88 11.83
N THR A 421 -2.70 26.06 10.53
CA THR A 421 -3.97 25.72 9.89
C THR A 421 -4.29 24.24 10.05
N ILE A 422 -3.33 23.36 9.73
CA ILE A 422 -3.53 21.91 9.87
C ILE A 422 -3.75 21.54 11.34
N ARG A 423 -2.96 22.10 12.25
CA ARG A 423 -3.09 21.89 13.70
C ARG A 423 -4.48 22.25 14.20
N ASP A 424 -4.95 23.44 13.85
CA ASP A 424 -6.21 23.97 14.36
C ASP A 424 -7.41 23.21 13.77
N MET A 425 -7.34 22.82 12.49
CA MET A 425 -8.34 21.94 11.87
C MET A 425 -8.39 20.55 12.52
N VAL A 426 -7.24 19.96 12.86
CA VAL A 426 -7.19 18.65 13.53
C VAL A 426 -7.71 18.77 14.97
N LYS A 427 -7.32 19.79 15.73
CA LYS A 427 -7.86 20.03 17.08
C LYS A 427 -9.38 20.22 17.05
N ALA A 428 -9.89 21.00 16.09
CA ALA A 428 -11.33 21.16 15.91
C ALA A 428 -12.03 19.84 15.54
N THR A 429 -11.38 18.98 14.74
CA THR A 429 -11.89 17.63 14.39
C THR A 429 -11.98 16.74 15.63
N ILE A 430 -10.93 16.73 16.48
CA ILE A 430 -10.89 15.97 17.74
C ILE A 430 -12.02 16.43 18.67
N ASP A 431 -12.20 17.75 18.79
CA ASP A 431 -13.26 18.38 19.60
C ASP A 431 -14.68 18.20 19.01
N ARG A 432 -14.84 17.52 17.86
CA ARG A 432 -16.10 17.37 17.12
C ARG A 432 -16.79 18.70 16.80
N LYS A 433 -15.99 19.75 16.58
CA LYS A 433 -16.47 21.06 16.10
C LYS A 433 -16.59 21.05 14.58
N ASP A 434 -17.42 21.92 14.03
CA ASP A 434 -17.51 22.11 12.59
C ASP A 434 -16.18 22.63 12.02
N VAL A 435 -15.50 21.77 11.28
CA VAL A 435 -14.23 22.11 10.63
C VAL A 435 -14.52 22.70 9.25
N ARG A 436 -14.30 24.00 9.10
CA ARG A 436 -14.43 24.67 7.81
C ARG A 436 -13.34 24.18 6.85
N SER A 437 -13.71 23.98 5.59
CA SER A 437 -12.74 23.67 4.54
C SER A 437 -11.91 24.89 4.17
N VAL A 438 -10.63 24.68 3.83
CA VAL A 438 -9.74 25.74 3.33
C VAL A 438 -9.61 25.63 1.83
N THR A 439 -10.11 26.63 1.09
CA THR A 439 -10.02 26.63 -0.37
C THR A 439 -8.71 27.27 -0.84
N VAL A 440 -7.91 26.49 -1.56
CA VAL A 440 -6.75 26.98 -2.30
C VAL A 440 -7.11 27.19 -3.77
N THR A 441 -6.51 28.21 -4.37
CA THR A 441 -6.74 28.59 -5.77
C THR A 441 -5.42 28.60 -6.50
N ASP A 442 -5.28 27.73 -7.49
CA ASP A 442 -4.17 27.73 -8.44
C ASP A 442 -4.62 28.41 -9.73
N PRO A 443 -4.16 29.63 -10.03
CA PRO A 443 -4.65 30.41 -11.17
C PRO A 443 -4.18 29.88 -12.53
N SER A 444 -3.18 29.01 -12.58
CA SER A 444 -2.55 28.59 -13.85
C SER A 444 -2.16 27.12 -13.82
N ARG A 445 -3.09 26.26 -13.41
CA ARG A 445 -2.85 24.83 -13.42
C ARG A 445 -2.92 24.32 -14.86
N ILE A 446 -1.88 23.59 -15.26
CA ILE A 446 -1.87 22.85 -16.51
C ILE A 446 -2.82 21.65 -16.36
N CYS A 447 -3.94 21.70 -17.06
CA CYS A 447 -4.93 20.65 -17.11
C CYS A 447 -4.83 19.92 -18.45
N ARG A 448 -4.86 18.58 -18.38
CA ARG A 448 -4.95 17.71 -19.55
C ARG A 448 -6.36 17.15 -19.60
N GLY A 449 -7.14 17.58 -20.58
CA GLY A 449 -8.52 17.13 -20.79
C GLY A 449 -8.89 17.23 -22.27
N ASN A 450 -9.56 16.21 -22.80
CA ASN A 450 -9.95 16.13 -24.21
C ASN A 450 -8.81 16.44 -25.20
N ARG A 451 -7.62 15.89 -24.92
CA ARG A 451 -6.38 16.07 -25.72
C ARG A 451 -5.91 17.52 -25.87
N LYS A 452 -6.49 18.46 -25.13
CA LYS A 452 -6.03 19.84 -25.04
C LYS A 452 -5.21 19.99 -23.76
N ILE A 453 -4.09 20.70 -23.90
CA ILE A 453 -3.35 21.23 -22.76
C ILE A 453 -3.88 22.64 -22.57
N VAL A 454 -4.65 22.85 -21.51
CA VAL A 454 -5.21 24.15 -21.17
C VAL A 454 -4.65 24.61 -19.83
N SER A 455 -4.36 25.91 -19.74
CA SER A 455 -4.16 26.55 -18.45
C SER A 455 -5.54 26.92 -17.91
N ALA A 456 -5.91 26.38 -16.76
CA ALA A 456 -7.19 26.65 -16.12
C ALA A 456 -6.98 27.03 -14.64
N VAL A 457 -7.88 27.85 -14.13
CA VAL A 457 -7.96 28.12 -12.69
C VAL A 457 -8.50 26.88 -12.01
N GLU A 458 -7.78 26.36 -11.02
CA GLU A 458 -8.24 25.25 -10.19
C GLU A 458 -8.53 25.73 -8.77
N HIS A 459 -9.68 25.32 -8.26
CA HIS A 459 -10.05 25.44 -6.86
C HIS A 459 -9.98 24.07 -6.20
N LYS A 460 -9.31 23.96 -5.06
CA LYS A 460 -9.30 22.76 -4.23
C LYS A 460 -9.68 23.10 -2.80
N ASP A 461 -10.64 22.35 -2.29
CA ASP A 461 -11.02 22.40 -0.89
C ASP A 461 -10.18 21.40 -0.10
N TYR A 462 -9.34 21.92 0.79
CA TYR A 462 -8.69 21.12 1.79
C TYR A 462 -9.65 20.81 2.94
N ARG A 463 -9.76 19.53 3.28
CA ARG A 463 -10.56 19.00 4.40
C ARG A 463 -9.78 17.90 5.10
N ILE A 464 -9.98 17.76 6.40
CA ILE A 464 -9.52 16.60 7.14
C ILE A 464 -10.41 15.42 6.77
N VAL A 465 -9.82 14.37 6.20
CA VAL A 465 -10.54 13.16 5.79
C VAL A 465 -9.90 11.97 6.49
N PHE A 466 -10.58 11.47 7.50
CA PHE A 466 -10.11 10.38 8.34
C PHE A 466 -11.11 9.23 8.33
N ASP A 467 -10.85 8.20 7.52
CA ASP A 467 -11.79 7.08 7.34
C ASP A 467 -11.11 5.70 7.31
N LYS A 468 -9.86 5.63 7.75
CA LYS A 468 -9.12 4.37 7.92
C LYS A 468 -9.20 3.78 9.32
N ARG A 469 -9.49 4.61 10.33
CA ARG A 469 -9.58 4.27 11.76
C ARG A 469 -10.71 5.06 12.41
N VAL A 470 -11.03 4.74 13.65
CA VAL A 470 -12.09 5.34 14.47
C VAL A 470 -11.51 6.45 15.35
N MET A 471 -12.19 7.60 15.39
CA MET A 471 -11.85 8.73 16.27
C MET A 471 -12.71 8.69 17.54
N THR A 472 -12.10 8.79 18.71
CA THR A 472 -12.81 8.66 20.01
C THR A 472 -12.99 9.98 20.76
N GLY A 473 -12.82 11.13 20.09
CA GLY A 473 -12.80 12.44 20.75
C GLY A 473 -11.52 12.70 21.56
N THR A 474 -10.56 11.80 21.48
CA THR A 474 -9.18 11.97 21.95
C THR A 474 -8.25 12.06 20.74
N PRO A 475 -6.98 12.48 20.92
CA PRO A 475 -6.01 12.44 19.84
C PRO A 475 -5.71 11.01 19.34
N GLN A 476 -5.96 9.97 20.13
CA GLN A 476 -5.68 8.58 19.78
C GLN A 476 -6.81 7.98 18.94
N THR A 477 -6.46 7.07 18.03
CA THR A 477 -7.39 6.43 17.10
C THR A 477 -7.26 4.91 17.12
N PHE A 478 -8.37 4.23 16.88
CA PHE A 478 -8.48 2.78 17.03
C PHE A 478 -8.86 2.12 15.70
N PRO A 479 -8.46 0.86 15.44
CA PRO A 479 -8.93 0.17 14.24
C PRO A 479 -10.44 -0.07 14.32
N TYR A 480 -11.10 -0.17 13.16
CA TYR A 480 -12.51 -0.54 13.12
C TYR A 480 -12.72 -1.90 13.77
N GLY A 481 -13.57 -1.99 14.80
CA GLY A 481 -13.82 -3.24 15.51
C GLY A 481 -12.98 -3.46 16.77
N PHE A 482 -12.18 -2.47 17.18
CA PHE A 482 -11.51 -2.44 18.50
C PHE A 482 -12.56 -2.49 19.61
#